data_AF-A0A953P0V2-F1
#
_entry.id   AF-A0A953P0V2-F1
#
_cell.length_a   1.000
_cell.length_b   1.000
_cell.length_c   1.000
_cell.angle_alpha   90.00
_cell.angle_beta   90.00
_cell.angle_gamma   90.00
#
_symmetry.space_group_name_H-M   'P 1'
#
loop_
_entity.id
_entity.type
_entity.pdbx_description
1 polymer ?
#
loop_
_entity_poly.entity_id
_entity_poly.type
_entity_poly.pdbx_seq_one_letter_code
_entity_poly.pdbx_strand_id
1 'polypeptide(L)'
;MRINHLEIENFKKFTKQSFDLHPHFTLLVGDNGSGKTSLLDALSIAAGIWLVEPPDSTLGNSGRNILPAEIRLEAVRKGDRIQFNERRPVIIRATGQIGEHAHVSWTRQIRREGKRTSNGEAKQALEYVREIYSHDLSGEKILCPVLAYYGAGRAWLPSNQRIPSESKSNGPARRWATFYDCFNERIRFPALRKWFHRETTAAGSLGGKMRPGFEVVRRAILACVPDADAVWFDPDREQIALSIQGNAQPFDNLSAGQRMMLALVADLAIKAVTQNAFLLPPDKLGPEDEPLPRVLRQTPGVVLIDELDVHLHPKWQRRVATDLKRTFPGIQFVCTSHSPQVIG
;
A
#
# COMPACT_ATOMS: atom_id res chain seq x y z
N MET A 1 -0.82 12.45 -0.28
CA MET A 1 -0.83 12.11 1.16
C MET A 1 0.59 11.85 1.59
N ARG A 2 1.00 12.39 2.74
CA ARG A 2 2.28 12.10 3.42
C ARG A 2 2.08 12.22 4.93
N ILE A 3 2.74 11.38 5.72
CA ILE A 3 2.76 11.49 7.19
C ILE A 3 4.18 11.93 7.59
N ASN A 4 4.30 13.10 8.19
CA ASN A 4 5.59 13.66 8.62
C ASN A 4 5.91 13.28 10.07
N HIS A 5 4.91 13.27 10.94
CA HIS A 5 5.07 12.94 12.35
C HIS A 5 3.91 12.08 12.85
N LEU A 6 4.18 11.18 13.79
CA LEU A 6 3.20 10.33 14.43
C LEU A 6 3.41 10.29 15.95
N GLU A 7 2.37 10.60 16.71
CA GLU A 7 2.28 10.40 18.15
C GLU A 7 1.32 9.23 18.46
N ILE A 8 1.75 8.35 19.36
CA ILE A 8 1.02 7.16 19.79
C ILE A 8 0.89 7.16 21.30
N GLU A 9 -0.30 6.90 21.82
CA GLU A 9 -0.56 6.71 23.26
C GLU A 9 -1.44 5.47 23.50
N ASN A 10 -1.06 4.64 24.48
CA ASN A 10 -1.75 3.42 24.92
C ASN A 10 -2.13 2.43 23.79
N PHE A 11 -1.29 2.29 22.77
CA PHE A 11 -1.50 1.41 21.63
C PHE A 11 -0.49 0.26 21.61
N LYS A 12 -0.97 -0.98 21.67
CA LYS A 12 -0.17 -2.20 21.74
C LYS A 12 0.93 -2.09 22.81
N LYS A 13 2.20 -1.99 22.38
CA LYS A 13 3.36 -1.90 23.28
C LYS A 13 3.67 -0.47 23.74
N PHE A 14 3.12 0.54 23.08
CA PHE A 14 3.46 1.94 23.34
C PHE A 14 2.60 2.51 24.47
N THR A 15 3.24 2.96 25.55
CA THR A 15 2.61 3.81 26.55
C THR A 15 2.42 5.21 25.97
N LYS A 16 3.52 5.83 25.52
CA LYS A 16 3.54 7.07 24.77
C LYS A 16 4.82 7.10 23.93
N GLN A 17 4.71 7.36 22.64
CA GLN A 17 5.86 7.38 21.74
C GLN A 17 5.61 8.34 20.56
N SER A 18 6.65 9.02 20.11
CA SER A 18 6.61 9.90 18.94
C SER A 18 7.64 9.45 17.89
N PHE A 19 7.31 9.64 16.62
CA PHE A 19 8.16 9.26 15.49
C PHE A 19 8.12 10.34 14.41
N ASP A 20 9.30 10.78 13.97
CA ASP A 20 9.47 11.57 12.75
C ASP A 20 9.74 10.65 11.57
N LEU A 21 9.03 10.87 10.47
CA LEU A 21 9.14 10.07 9.27
C LEU A 21 9.82 10.84 8.15
N HIS A 22 10.74 10.18 7.48
CA HIS A 22 11.39 10.74 6.32
C HIS A 22 10.37 10.92 5.17
N PRO A 23 10.44 12.00 4.38
CA PRO A 23 9.44 12.29 3.33
C PRO A 23 9.31 11.22 2.25
N HIS A 24 10.37 10.43 2.00
CA HIS A 24 10.39 9.42 0.94
C HIS A 24 10.49 7.99 1.47
N PHE A 25 11.31 7.73 2.50
CA PHE A 25 11.64 6.36 2.89
C PHE A 25 12.14 6.31 4.33
N THR A 26 11.44 5.54 5.17
CA THR A 26 11.81 5.26 6.56
C THR A 26 11.98 3.75 6.72
N LEU A 27 13.13 3.29 7.20
CA LEU A 27 13.33 1.89 7.57
C LEU A 27 13.45 1.75 9.09
N LEU A 28 12.58 0.91 9.66
CA LEU A 28 12.61 0.54 11.06
C LEU A 28 13.37 -0.78 11.19
N VAL A 29 14.54 -0.72 11.83
CA VAL A 29 15.39 -1.89 12.09
C VAL A 29 15.39 -2.18 13.59
N GLY A 30 15.25 -3.44 13.96
CA GLY A 30 15.33 -3.87 15.35
C GLY A 30 14.88 -5.32 15.50
N ASP A 31 14.93 -5.86 16.72
CA ASP A 31 14.62 -7.26 16.97
C ASP A 31 13.12 -7.58 16.91
N ASN A 32 12.80 -8.88 16.90
CA ASN A 32 11.43 -9.35 17.05
C ASN A 32 10.80 -8.81 18.34
N GLY A 33 9.60 -8.26 18.21
CA GLY A 33 8.87 -7.70 19.34
C GLY A 33 9.29 -6.28 19.76
N SER A 34 10.19 -5.59 19.06
CA SER A 34 10.56 -4.21 19.38
C SER A 34 9.47 -3.16 19.11
N GLY A 35 8.36 -3.55 18.46
CA GLY A 35 7.23 -2.65 18.16
C GLY A 35 7.16 -2.16 16.71
N LYS A 36 8.04 -2.66 15.81
CA LYS A 36 8.06 -2.36 14.36
C LYS A 36 6.67 -2.48 13.70
N THR A 37 6.06 -3.65 13.77
CA THR A 37 4.71 -3.90 13.23
C THR A 37 3.67 -3.02 13.92
N SER A 38 3.80 -2.77 15.23
CA SER A 38 2.89 -1.87 15.96
C SER A 38 2.95 -0.42 15.45
N LEU A 39 4.12 0.06 15.02
CA LEU A 39 4.24 1.37 14.38
C LEU A 39 3.58 1.38 12.98
N LEU A 40 3.77 0.34 12.16
CA LEU A 40 3.08 0.23 10.88
C LEU A 40 1.55 0.18 11.06
N ASP A 41 1.06 -0.55 12.05
CA ASP A 41 -0.37 -0.58 12.38
C ASP A 41 -0.92 0.80 12.75
N ALA A 42 -0.21 1.54 13.60
CA ALA A 42 -0.57 2.90 13.95
C ALA A 42 -0.58 3.83 12.72
N LEU A 43 0.38 3.69 11.82
CA LEU A 43 0.41 4.43 10.55
C LEU A 43 -0.75 4.06 9.62
N SER A 44 -1.12 2.78 9.56
CA SER A 44 -2.27 2.33 8.77
C SER A 44 -3.57 2.93 9.31
N ILE A 45 -3.70 3.06 10.63
CA ILE A 45 -4.81 3.76 11.28
C ILE A 45 -4.78 5.25 10.90
N ALA A 46 -3.63 5.92 11.00
CA ALA A 46 -3.51 7.32 10.61
C ALA A 46 -3.89 7.55 9.13
N ALA A 47 -3.34 6.75 8.21
CA ALA A 47 -3.63 6.80 6.78
C ALA A 47 -5.08 6.43 6.45
N GLY A 48 -5.72 5.62 7.30
CA GLY A 48 -7.13 5.24 7.21
C GLY A 48 -8.13 6.41 7.28
N ILE A 49 -7.66 7.63 7.54
CA ILE A 49 -8.48 8.86 7.47
C ILE A 49 -9.19 9.00 6.11
N TRP A 50 -8.55 8.57 5.02
CA TRP A 50 -9.12 8.58 3.65
C TRP A 50 -10.37 7.71 3.51
N LEU A 51 -10.55 6.71 4.38
CA LEU A 51 -11.65 5.74 4.31
C LEU A 51 -12.65 5.88 5.45
N VAL A 52 -12.59 6.98 6.20
CA VAL A 52 -13.63 7.30 7.18
C VAL A 52 -14.93 7.68 6.48
N GLU A 53 -14.83 8.42 5.37
CA GLU A 53 -15.95 8.84 4.53
C GLU A 53 -15.63 8.57 3.06
N PRO A 54 -15.69 7.30 2.64
CA PRO A 54 -15.24 6.89 1.32
C PRO A 54 -16.16 7.43 0.20
N PRO A 55 -15.62 7.60 -1.03
CA PRO A 55 -16.35 8.15 -2.17
C PRO A 55 -17.35 7.17 -2.80
N ASP A 56 -17.28 5.88 -2.47
CA ASP A 56 -18.23 4.84 -2.88
C ASP A 56 -18.56 3.94 -1.69
N SER A 57 -19.84 3.58 -1.55
CA SER A 57 -20.40 2.62 -0.60
C SER A 57 -19.69 1.26 -0.58
N THR A 58 -19.13 0.85 -1.71
CA THR A 58 -18.42 -0.43 -1.82
C THR A 58 -17.16 -0.50 -0.96
N LEU A 59 -16.59 0.64 -0.59
CA LEU A 59 -15.38 0.74 0.24
C LEU A 59 -15.64 0.69 1.75
N GLY A 60 -16.90 0.54 2.19
CA GLY A 60 -17.28 0.63 3.61
C GLY A 60 -16.50 -0.29 4.56
N ASN A 61 -15.97 -1.42 4.06
CA ASN A 61 -15.17 -2.37 4.85
C ASN A 61 -13.65 -2.22 4.68
N SER A 62 -13.19 -1.27 3.87
CA SER A 62 -11.75 -1.08 3.58
C SER A 62 -11.05 -0.16 4.57
N GLY A 63 -11.81 0.52 5.44
CA GLY A 63 -11.26 1.41 6.46
C GLY A 63 -10.50 0.66 7.56
N ARG A 64 -9.56 1.35 8.19
CA ARG A 64 -8.74 0.81 9.28
C ARG A 64 -9.07 1.49 10.61
N ASN A 65 -9.81 0.85 11.50
CA ASN A 65 -10.11 1.39 12.83
C ASN A 65 -9.13 0.87 13.89
N ILE A 66 -9.02 1.53 15.03
CA ILE A 66 -8.33 0.99 16.22
C ILE A 66 -9.16 -0.20 16.71
N LEU A 67 -8.57 -1.40 16.73
CA LEU A 67 -9.26 -2.59 17.19
C LEU A 67 -9.11 -2.75 18.72
N PRO A 68 -10.08 -3.35 19.43
CA PRO A 68 -9.99 -3.58 20.87
C PRO A 68 -8.73 -4.37 21.29
N ALA A 69 -8.32 -5.35 20.48
CA ALA A 69 -7.11 -6.14 20.70
C ALA A 69 -5.80 -5.33 20.59
N GLU A 70 -5.86 -4.09 20.10
CA GLU A 70 -4.71 -3.20 19.96
C GLU A 70 -4.62 -2.16 21.07
N ILE A 71 -5.58 -2.16 22.01
CA ILE A 71 -5.50 -1.37 23.22
C ILE A 71 -4.37 -1.92 24.09
N ARG A 72 -3.49 -1.05 24.58
CA ARG A 72 -2.40 -1.47 25.47
C ARG A 72 -2.96 -2.12 26.73
N LEU A 73 -2.44 -3.30 27.04
CA LEU A 73 -2.73 -4.02 28.27
C LEU A 73 -1.60 -3.80 29.28
N GLU A 74 -1.97 -3.51 30.52
CA GLU A 74 -1.04 -3.41 31.64
C GLU A 74 -1.26 -4.57 32.61
N ALA A 75 -0.22 -5.38 32.80
CA ALA A 75 -0.21 -6.42 33.80
C ALA A 75 -0.14 -5.81 35.20
N VAL A 76 -1.15 -6.12 36.03
CA VAL A 76 -1.20 -5.77 37.45
C VAL A 76 -1.26 -7.06 38.24
N ARG A 77 -0.26 -7.31 39.09
CA ARG A 77 -0.26 -8.45 40.02
C ARG A 77 -1.23 -8.14 41.16
N LYS A 78 -2.22 -9.01 41.36
CA LYS A 78 -3.14 -8.98 42.50
C LYS A 78 -3.11 -10.34 43.19
N GLY A 79 -2.43 -10.42 44.33
CA GLY A 79 -2.18 -11.67 45.03
C GLY A 79 -1.33 -12.63 44.18
N ASP A 80 -1.86 -13.84 43.98
CA ASP A 80 -1.27 -14.92 43.20
C ASP A 80 -1.56 -14.84 41.68
N ARG A 81 -2.35 -13.86 41.24
CA ARG A 81 -2.79 -13.72 39.84
C ARG A 81 -2.24 -12.47 39.17
N ILE A 82 -2.08 -12.55 37.84
CA ILE A 82 -1.83 -11.41 36.95
C ILE A 82 -3.15 -11.06 36.28
N GLN A 83 -3.60 -9.81 36.46
CA GLN A 83 -4.74 -9.25 35.73
C GLN A 83 -4.21 -8.28 34.66
N PHE A 84 -4.90 -8.18 33.53
CA PHE A 84 -4.56 -7.24 32.46
C PHE A 84 -5.61 -6.13 32.38
N ASN A 85 -5.18 -4.90 32.65
CA ASN A 85 -6.05 -3.73 32.56
C ASN A 85 -5.84 -3.03 31.22
N GLU A 86 -6.93 -2.76 30.50
CA GLU A 86 -6.90 -1.90 29.32
C GLU A 86 -6.51 -0.47 29.70
N ARG A 87 -5.56 0.12 28.97
CA ARG A 87 -5.21 1.53 29.11
C ARG A 87 -5.90 2.37 28.05
N ARG A 88 -6.67 3.36 28.51
CA ARG A 88 -7.43 4.29 27.68
C ARG A 88 -7.21 5.73 28.20
N PRO A 89 -7.27 6.76 27.35
CA PRO A 89 -7.62 6.72 25.93
C PRO A 89 -6.50 6.10 25.08
N VAL A 90 -6.86 5.55 23.91
CA VAL A 90 -5.88 5.16 22.88
C VAL A 90 -5.84 6.24 21.84
N ILE A 91 -4.67 6.81 21.56
CA ILE A 91 -4.53 7.99 20.70
C ILE A 91 -3.51 7.68 19.62
N ILE A 92 -3.93 7.85 18.36
CA ILE A 92 -3.04 7.90 17.20
C ILE A 92 -3.22 9.29 16.59
N ARG A 93 -2.20 10.15 16.73
CA ARG A 93 -2.18 11.50 16.14
C ARG A 93 -1.11 11.57 15.08
N ALA A 94 -1.47 12.07 13.91
CA ALA A 94 -0.54 12.25 12.80
C ALA A 94 -0.54 13.70 12.35
N THR A 95 0.62 14.17 11.88
CA THR A 95 0.72 15.42 11.13
C THR A 95 1.40 15.17 9.79
N GLY A 96 0.98 15.89 8.75
CA GLY A 96 1.52 15.69 7.42
C GLY A 96 0.78 16.46 6.34
N GLN A 97 0.62 15.86 5.17
CA GLN A 97 0.05 16.49 3.99
C GLN A 97 -1.12 15.67 3.43
N ILE A 98 -2.27 16.30 3.19
CA ILE A 98 -3.45 15.74 2.51
C ILE A 98 -3.74 16.61 1.29
N GLY A 99 -3.74 16.01 0.09
CA GLY A 99 -3.83 16.78 -1.16
C GLY A 99 -2.72 17.84 -1.24
N GLU A 100 -3.12 19.08 -1.50
CA GLU A 100 -2.24 20.24 -1.55
C GLU A 100 -2.00 20.88 -0.17
N HIS A 101 -2.78 20.49 0.85
CA HIS A 101 -2.68 21.05 2.19
C HIS A 101 -1.53 20.43 2.98
N ALA A 102 -0.52 21.23 3.29
CA ALA A 102 0.58 20.87 4.17
C ALA A 102 0.23 21.13 5.65
N HIS A 103 0.98 20.50 6.57
CA HIS A 103 0.85 20.68 8.02
C HIS A 103 -0.52 20.37 8.61
N VAL A 104 -1.27 19.46 7.97
CA VAL A 104 -2.56 18.99 8.48
C VAL A 104 -2.31 18.08 9.68
N SER A 105 -3.06 18.27 10.76
CA SER A 105 -3.02 17.42 11.95
C SER A 105 -4.36 16.71 12.12
N TRP A 106 -4.33 15.41 12.40
CA TRP A 106 -5.54 14.64 12.67
C TRP A 106 -5.31 13.58 13.73
N THR A 107 -6.32 13.41 14.59
CA THR A 107 -6.29 12.42 15.66
C THR A 107 -7.41 11.40 15.49
N ARG A 108 -7.03 10.12 15.54
CA ARG A 108 -7.94 8.98 15.61
C ARG A 108 -7.75 8.29 16.95
N GLN A 109 -8.83 8.14 17.71
CA GLN A 109 -8.72 7.72 19.11
C GLN A 109 -9.88 6.85 19.59
N ILE A 110 -9.61 5.98 20.56
CA ILE A 110 -10.65 5.41 21.43
C ILE A 110 -10.65 6.25 22.71
N ARG A 111 -11.73 7.00 22.94
CA ARG A 111 -11.90 7.82 24.15
C ARG A 111 -11.92 6.96 25.42
N ARG A 112 -11.68 7.56 26.59
CA ARG A 112 -11.67 6.86 27.88
C ARG A 112 -12.86 5.91 28.09
N GLU A 113 -14.06 6.40 27.80
CA GLU A 113 -15.32 5.64 27.93
C GLU A 113 -15.87 5.13 26.57
N GLY A 114 -15.17 5.39 25.46
CA GLY A 114 -15.64 5.05 24.12
C GLY A 114 -15.32 3.62 23.73
N LYS A 115 -16.19 2.93 22.97
CA LYS A 115 -15.92 1.55 22.49
C LYS A 115 -15.38 1.45 21.07
N ARG A 116 -15.47 2.54 20.29
CA ARG A 116 -15.10 2.59 18.88
C ARG A 116 -14.14 3.74 18.64
N THR A 117 -13.43 3.68 17.51
CA THR A 117 -12.60 4.79 17.05
C THR A 117 -13.46 6.03 16.78
N SER A 118 -13.04 7.15 17.35
CA SER A 118 -13.58 8.48 17.14
C SER A 118 -12.63 9.27 16.25
N ASN A 119 -13.19 10.03 15.31
CA ASN A 119 -12.47 10.96 14.42
C ASN A 119 -12.85 12.42 14.75
N GLY A 120 -13.34 12.69 15.96
CA GLY A 120 -13.85 14.03 16.33
C GLY A 120 -12.79 15.14 16.27
N GLU A 121 -11.51 14.78 16.40
CA GLU A 121 -10.33 15.65 16.29
C GLU A 121 -9.63 15.50 14.92
N ALA A 122 -10.37 15.10 13.89
CA ALA A 122 -9.87 14.97 12.52
C ALA A 122 -10.74 15.74 11.50
N LYS A 123 -11.58 16.68 11.96
CA LYS A 123 -12.57 17.38 11.11
C LYS A 123 -11.94 18.05 9.89
N GLN A 124 -10.86 18.79 10.08
CA GLN A 124 -10.14 19.48 9.01
C GLN A 124 -9.56 18.49 7.99
N ALA A 125 -8.94 17.41 8.45
CA ALA A 125 -8.43 16.37 7.55
C ALA A 125 -9.54 15.68 6.75
N LEU A 126 -10.70 15.43 7.38
CA LEU A 126 -11.87 14.87 6.69
C LEU A 126 -12.42 15.84 5.64
N GLU A 127 -12.46 17.13 5.94
CA GLU A 127 -12.86 18.16 4.99
C GLU A 127 -11.97 18.15 3.73
N TYR A 128 -10.65 18.17 3.89
CA TYR A 128 -9.73 18.09 2.75
C TYR A 128 -9.85 16.77 1.96
N VAL A 129 -10.09 15.64 2.63
CA VAL A 129 -10.35 14.37 1.91
C VAL A 129 -11.66 14.45 1.12
N ARG A 130 -12.72 15.04 1.68
CA ARG A 130 -13.99 15.22 0.98
C ARG A 130 -13.85 16.13 -0.24
N GLU A 131 -13.14 17.25 -0.10
CA GLU A 131 -12.88 18.18 -1.21
C GLU A 131 -12.22 17.45 -2.39
N ILE A 132 -11.20 16.64 -2.12
CA ILE A 132 -10.55 15.81 -3.13
C ILE A 132 -11.57 14.87 -3.79
N TYR A 133 -12.41 14.18 -3.02
CA TYR A 133 -13.45 13.33 -3.61
C TYR A 133 -14.47 14.12 -4.45
N SER A 134 -14.85 15.33 -4.02
CA SER A 134 -15.75 16.21 -4.76
C SER A 134 -15.13 16.69 -6.08
N HIS A 135 -13.85 17.04 -6.10
CA HIS A 135 -13.14 17.42 -7.33
C HIS A 135 -13.01 16.25 -8.32
N ASP A 136 -12.85 15.01 -7.86
CA ASP A 136 -12.89 13.85 -8.77
C ASP A 136 -14.28 13.69 -9.39
N LEU A 137 -15.34 13.83 -8.57
CA LEU A 137 -16.72 13.74 -9.02
C LEU A 137 -17.11 14.85 -10.01
N SER A 138 -16.50 16.03 -9.94
CA SER A 138 -16.67 17.11 -10.92
C SER A 138 -15.88 16.88 -12.22
N GLY A 139 -15.07 15.82 -12.30
CA GLY A 139 -14.25 15.48 -13.47
C GLY A 139 -12.90 16.19 -13.50
N GLU A 140 -12.47 16.82 -12.41
CA GLU A 140 -11.17 17.48 -12.33
C GLU A 140 -10.02 16.47 -12.25
N LYS A 141 -8.89 16.84 -12.86
CA LYS A 141 -7.68 16.04 -12.94
C LYS A 141 -6.84 16.17 -11.67
N ILE A 142 -7.35 15.63 -10.57
CA ILE A 142 -6.66 15.67 -9.27
C ILE A 142 -5.78 14.45 -9.07
N LEU A 143 -4.66 14.59 -8.36
CA LEU A 143 -3.87 13.44 -7.90
C LEU A 143 -4.52 12.80 -6.69
N CYS A 144 -4.55 11.47 -6.66
CA CYS A 144 -5.02 10.74 -5.50
C CYS A 144 -3.96 9.72 -5.04
N PRO A 145 -3.70 9.59 -3.73
CA PRO A 145 -2.61 8.77 -3.24
C PRO A 145 -2.84 7.28 -3.44
N VAL A 146 -1.74 6.55 -3.64
CA VAL A 146 -1.69 5.12 -3.38
C VAL A 146 -1.54 4.92 -1.87
N LEU A 147 -2.48 4.18 -1.29
CA LEU A 147 -2.39 3.69 0.09
C LEU A 147 -2.22 2.17 0.01
N ALA A 148 -1.25 1.63 0.73
CA ALA A 148 -1.07 0.18 0.81
C ALA A 148 -0.39 -0.23 2.13
N TYR A 149 -0.79 -1.36 2.68
CA TYR A 149 -0.07 -2.04 3.76
C TYR A 149 0.18 -3.49 3.38
N TYR A 150 1.45 -3.89 3.33
CA TYR A 150 1.87 -5.26 3.06
C TYR A 150 2.55 -5.83 4.30
N GLY A 151 2.03 -6.93 4.85
CA GLY A 151 2.61 -7.59 6.02
C GLY A 151 3.71 -8.59 5.65
N ALA A 152 4.30 -9.23 6.66
CA ALA A 152 5.33 -10.25 6.50
C ALA A 152 4.85 -11.46 5.68
N GLY A 153 3.61 -11.91 5.92
CA GLY A 153 3.00 -13.07 5.28
C GLY A 153 2.36 -12.82 3.90
N ARG A 154 2.65 -11.66 3.28
CA ARG A 154 1.98 -11.14 2.07
C ARG A 154 1.97 -12.07 0.84
N ALA A 155 2.83 -13.10 0.81
CA ALA A 155 2.98 -14.03 -0.33
C ALA A 155 2.47 -15.47 -0.12
N TRP A 156 2.11 -15.90 1.10
CA TRP A 156 2.01 -17.35 1.39
C TRP A 156 0.73 -17.83 2.09
N LEU A 157 -0.11 -16.94 2.62
CA LEU A 157 -1.31 -17.38 3.33
C LEU A 157 -2.51 -17.47 2.36
N PRO A 158 -3.09 -18.67 2.13
CA PRO A 158 -4.35 -18.79 1.41
C PRO A 158 -5.44 -18.02 2.18
N SER A 159 -6.25 -17.22 1.48
CA SER A 159 -7.29 -16.46 2.14
C SER A 159 -8.46 -17.38 2.51
N ASN A 160 -8.66 -17.63 3.81
CA ASN A 160 -9.97 -18.07 4.31
C ASN A 160 -10.99 -16.93 4.31
N GLN A 161 -10.57 -15.69 4.00
CA GLN A 161 -11.49 -14.61 3.70
C GLN A 161 -12.14 -14.90 2.34
N ARG A 162 -13.45 -15.16 2.40
CA ARG A 162 -14.33 -15.19 1.23
C ARG A 162 -14.01 -13.95 0.39
N ILE A 163 -13.47 -14.16 -0.81
CA ILE A 163 -13.49 -13.14 -1.86
C ILE A 163 -14.96 -12.74 -1.96
N PRO A 164 -15.35 -11.49 -1.66
CA PRO A 164 -16.70 -11.04 -1.94
C PRO A 164 -16.94 -11.40 -3.40
N SER A 165 -17.98 -12.19 -3.70
CA SER A 165 -18.36 -12.44 -5.08
C SER A 165 -18.41 -11.07 -5.74
N GLU A 166 -17.50 -10.80 -6.68
CA GLU A 166 -17.49 -9.52 -7.36
C GLU A 166 -18.91 -9.33 -7.87
N SER A 167 -19.55 -8.23 -7.46
CA SER A 167 -20.67 -7.71 -8.23
C SER A 167 -20.17 -7.66 -9.67
N LYS A 168 -20.85 -8.36 -10.59
CA LYS A 168 -20.51 -8.44 -12.02
C LYS A 168 -20.24 -7.04 -12.58
N SER A 169 -19.01 -6.56 -12.45
CA SER A 169 -18.59 -5.26 -12.94
C SER A 169 -17.99 -5.50 -14.31
N ASN A 170 -18.87 -5.61 -15.30
CA ASN A 170 -18.54 -5.46 -16.71
C ASN A 170 -18.23 -3.99 -17.08
N GLY A 171 -18.06 -3.10 -16.09
CA GLY A 171 -17.70 -1.70 -16.28
C GLY A 171 -16.19 -1.43 -16.18
N PRO A 172 -15.73 -0.24 -16.63
CA PRO A 172 -14.34 0.19 -16.48
C PRO A 172 -13.89 0.13 -15.01
N ALA A 173 -12.59 -0.07 -14.79
CA ALA A 173 -12.02 -0.07 -13.45
C ALA A 173 -12.37 1.25 -12.76
N ARG A 174 -13.17 1.19 -11.69
CA ARG A 174 -13.50 2.37 -10.89
C ARG A 174 -12.21 2.87 -10.26
N ARG A 175 -11.91 4.17 -10.38
CA ARG A 175 -10.73 4.83 -9.78
C ARG A 175 -10.50 4.33 -8.35
N TRP A 176 -11.56 4.38 -7.54
CA TRP A 176 -11.57 4.02 -6.12
C TRP A 176 -11.37 2.55 -5.81
N ALA A 177 -11.32 1.67 -6.81
CA ALA A 177 -11.10 0.24 -6.58
C ALA A 177 -9.72 -0.08 -6.01
N THR A 178 -8.76 0.84 -6.09
CA THR A 178 -7.43 0.69 -5.51
C THR A 178 -7.44 0.74 -3.97
N PHE A 179 -8.48 1.35 -3.38
CA PHE A 179 -8.66 1.42 -1.93
C PHE A 179 -9.30 0.17 -1.32
N TYR A 180 -9.86 -0.73 -2.14
CA TYR A 180 -10.35 -2.00 -1.61
C TYR A 180 -9.22 -2.76 -0.94
N ASP A 181 -9.42 -3.10 0.34
CA ASP A 181 -8.47 -3.86 1.14
C ASP A 181 -7.06 -3.22 1.17
N CYS A 182 -6.93 -1.90 0.99
CA CYS A 182 -5.62 -1.26 0.90
C CYS A 182 -4.80 -1.34 2.20
N PHE A 183 -5.46 -1.54 3.34
CA PHE A 183 -4.81 -1.83 4.62
C PHE A 183 -4.84 -3.32 5.00
N ASN A 184 -5.20 -4.20 4.06
CA ASN A 184 -5.06 -5.64 4.22
C ASN A 184 -3.64 -6.02 3.84
N GLU A 185 -2.94 -6.67 4.75
CA GLU A 185 -1.52 -7.01 4.69
C GLU A 185 -1.10 -7.92 3.50
N ARG A 186 -2.02 -8.31 2.61
CA ARG A 186 -1.82 -9.33 1.58
C ARG A 186 -2.02 -8.80 0.17
N ILE A 187 -1.26 -9.37 -0.77
CA ILE A 187 -1.45 -9.13 -2.20
C ILE A 187 -2.46 -10.15 -2.75
N ARG A 188 -3.46 -9.68 -3.48
CA ARG A 188 -4.48 -10.54 -4.11
C ARG A 188 -3.96 -11.04 -5.47
N PHE A 189 -3.17 -12.11 -5.49
CA PHE A 189 -2.65 -12.69 -6.75
C PHE A 189 -3.73 -12.96 -7.81
N PRO A 190 -4.94 -13.47 -7.46
CA PRO A 190 -5.98 -13.63 -8.47
C PRO A 190 -6.39 -12.32 -9.15
N ALA A 191 -6.37 -11.19 -8.43
CA ALA A 191 -6.68 -9.87 -8.99
C ALA A 191 -5.57 -9.38 -9.92
N LEU A 192 -4.29 -9.59 -9.56
CA LEU A 192 -3.15 -9.30 -10.44
C LEU A 192 -3.23 -10.10 -11.73
N ARG A 193 -3.43 -11.42 -11.62
CA ARG A 193 -3.58 -12.33 -12.76
C ARG A 193 -4.71 -11.91 -13.68
N LYS A 194 -5.87 -11.57 -13.09
CA LYS A 194 -7.04 -11.07 -13.83
C LYS A 194 -6.77 -9.74 -14.54
N TRP A 195 -5.99 -8.84 -13.92
CA TRP A 195 -5.61 -7.57 -14.54
C TRP A 195 -4.71 -7.79 -15.77
N PHE A 196 -3.68 -8.63 -15.64
CA PHE A 196 -2.79 -9.00 -16.75
C PHE A 196 -3.53 -9.70 -17.89
N HIS A 197 -4.45 -10.61 -17.55
CA HIS A 197 -5.33 -11.26 -18.53
C HIS A 197 -6.16 -10.24 -19.30
N ARG A 198 -6.83 -9.31 -18.60
CA ARG A 198 -7.66 -8.26 -19.22
C ARG A 198 -6.88 -7.36 -20.17
N GLU A 199 -5.67 -6.94 -19.79
CA GLU A 199 -4.81 -6.11 -20.66
C GLU A 199 -4.36 -6.89 -21.90
N THR A 200 -4.10 -8.19 -21.76
CA THR A 200 -3.75 -9.07 -22.89
C THR A 200 -4.93 -9.28 -23.85
N THR A 201 -6.13 -9.52 -23.32
CA THR A 201 -7.36 -9.59 -24.11
C THR A 201 -7.61 -8.28 -24.86
N ALA A 202 -7.44 -7.14 -24.17
CA ALA A 202 -7.60 -5.82 -24.77
C ALA A 202 -6.59 -5.56 -25.89
N ALA A 203 -5.34 -5.99 -25.72
CA ALA A 203 -4.33 -5.86 -26.77
C ALA A 203 -4.73 -6.62 -28.04
N GLY A 204 -5.36 -7.80 -27.90
CA GLY A 204 -5.92 -8.53 -29.04
C GLY A 204 -6.92 -7.70 -29.86
N SER A 205 -7.81 -6.96 -29.18
CA SER A 205 -8.75 -6.04 -29.84
C SER A 205 -8.10 -4.78 -30.42
N LEU A 206 -6.90 -4.41 -29.94
CA LEU A 206 -6.13 -3.24 -30.37
C LEU A 206 -5.01 -3.60 -31.37
N GLY A 207 -5.17 -4.71 -32.11
CA GLY A 207 -4.19 -5.14 -33.12
C GLY A 207 -2.84 -5.55 -32.52
N GLY A 208 -2.86 -6.16 -31.33
CA GLY A 208 -1.67 -6.62 -30.60
C GLY A 208 -0.98 -5.53 -29.76
N LYS A 209 -1.50 -4.31 -29.73
CA LYS A 209 -0.88 -3.21 -28.98
C LYS A 209 -1.35 -3.17 -27.53
N MET A 210 -0.39 -3.24 -26.61
CA MET A 210 -0.64 -3.02 -25.18
C MET A 210 -0.96 -1.55 -24.91
N ARG A 211 -1.87 -1.30 -23.95
CA ARG A 211 -2.21 0.06 -23.52
C ARG A 211 -1.03 0.68 -22.74
N PRO A 212 -0.95 2.02 -22.66
CA PRO A 212 0.09 2.70 -21.88
C PRO A 212 0.16 2.25 -20.41
N GLY A 213 -0.99 1.98 -19.78
CA GLY A 213 -1.05 1.49 -18.40
C GLY A 213 -0.33 0.15 -18.20
N PHE A 214 -0.44 -0.78 -19.16
CA PHE A 214 0.33 -2.03 -19.14
C PHE A 214 1.83 -1.78 -19.23
N GLU A 215 2.26 -0.91 -20.16
CA GLU A 215 3.67 -0.61 -20.32
C GLU A 215 4.27 0.05 -19.07
N VAL A 216 3.51 0.90 -18.38
CA VAL A 216 3.92 1.46 -17.09
C VAL A 216 4.18 0.36 -16.04
N VAL A 217 3.24 -0.59 -15.91
CA VAL A 217 3.37 -1.71 -14.95
C VAL A 217 4.54 -2.60 -15.33
N ARG A 218 4.69 -2.92 -16.63
CA ARG A 218 5.82 -3.67 -17.17
C ARG A 218 7.15 -2.99 -16.79
N ARG A 219 7.31 -1.70 -17.09
CA ARG A 219 8.53 -0.94 -16.77
C ARG A 219 8.83 -0.90 -15.29
N ALA A 220 7.82 -0.73 -14.43
CA ALA A 220 8.01 -0.76 -12.99
C ALA A 220 8.56 -2.11 -12.51
N ILE A 221 8.00 -3.22 -13.00
CA ILE A 221 8.46 -4.59 -12.66
C ILE A 221 9.91 -4.78 -13.10
N LEU A 222 10.25 -4.46 -14.36
CA LEU A 222 11.60 -4.63 -14.89
C LEU A 222 12.63 -3.73 -14.16
N ALA A 223 12.22 -2.57 -13.67
CA ALA A 223 13.09 -1.68 -12.90
C ALA A 223 13.41 -2.18 -11.48
N CYS A 224 12.57 -3.05 -10.92
CA CYS A 224 12.65 -3.49 -9.52
C CYS A 224 12.98 -4.98 -9.36
N VAL A 225 12.81 -5.81 -10.40
CA VAL A 225 13.22 -7.22 -10.41
C VAL A 225 14.58 -7.31 -11.13
N PRO A 226 15.68 -7.58 -10.42
CA PRO A 226 17.01 -7.65 -11.03
C PRO A 226 17.07 -8.64 -12.19
N ASP A 227 17.75 -8.22 -13.27
CA ASP A 227 18.01 -9.00 -14.47
C ASP A 227 16.76 -9.45 -15.24
N ALA A 228 15.57 -8.94 -14.89
CA ALA A 228 14.35 -9.19 -15.64
C ALA A 228 14.35 -8.41 -16.96
N ASP A 229 13.97 -9.08 -18.05
CA ASP A 229 13.96 -8.51 -19.40
C ASP A 229 12.55 -8.45 -20.02
N ALA A 230 11.62 -9.32 -19.59
CA ALA A 230 10.25 -9.29 -20.07
C ALA A 230 9.25 -9.79 -19.01
N VAL A 231 8.02 -9.27 -19.07
CA VAL A 231 6.87 -9.75 -18.31
C VAL A 231 5.62 -9.68 -19.18
N TRP A 232 4.82 -10.73 -19.18
CA TRP A 232 3.57 -10.83 -19.96
C TRP A 232 2.57 -11.77 -19.29
N PHE A 233 1.36 -11.86 -19.83
CA PHE A 233 0.42 -12.90 -19.46
C PHE A 233 0.53 -14.04 -20.46
N ASP A 234 0.79 -15.26 -19.97
CA ASP A 234 0.76 -16.49 -20.73
C ASP A 234 -0.68 -17.02 -20.76
N PRO A 235 -1.38 -16.97 -21.92
CA PRO A 235 -2.76 -17.44 -22.03
C PRO A 235 -2.90 -18.95 -21.93
N ASP A 236 -1.88 -19.73 -22.31
CA ASP A 236 -1.93 -21.19 -22.29
C ASP A 236 -1.85 -21.73 -20.86
N ARG A 237 -1.06 -21.05 -20.00
CA ARG A 237 -0.94 -21.38 -18.57
C ARG A 237 -1.90 -20.62 -17.68
N GLU A 238 -2.57 -19.60 -18.22
CA GLU A 238 -3.33 -18.60 -17.46
C GLU A 238 -2.52 -17.97 -16.30
N GLN A 239 -1.25 -17.66 -16.54
CA GLN A 239 -0.35 -17.09 -15.52
C GLN A 239 0.39 -15.85 -16.01
N ILE A 240 0.86 -15.05 -15.06
CA ILE A 240 1.88 -14.04 -15.38
C ILE A 240 3.19 -14.80 -15.62
N ALA A 241 3.90 -14.49 -16.69
CA ALA A 241 5.23 -15.01 -16.99
C ALA A 241 6.26 -13.89 -16.87
N LEU A 242 7.43 -14.22 -16.33
CA LEU A 242 8.57 -13.32 -16.18
C LEU A 242 9.79 -13.99 -16.82
N SER A 243 10.50 -13.25 -17.66
CA SER A 243 11.80 -13.65 -18.22
C SER A 243 12.91 -12.94 -17.46
N ILE A 244 13.90 -13.72 -17.01
CA ILE A 244 15.11 -13.24 -16.35
C ILE A 244 16.30 -13.80 -17.12
N GLN A 245 17.13 -12.92 -17.68
CA GLN A 245 18.26 -13.28 -18.53
C GLN A 245 17.86 -14.24 -19.68
N GLY A 246 16.71 -13.97 -20.30
CA GLY A 246 16.14 -14.79 -21.38
C GLY A 246 15.47 -16.10 -20.95
N ASN A 247 15.47 -16.42 -19.66
CA ASN A 247 14.81 -17.61 -19.12
C ASN A 247 13.39 -17.27 -18.64
N ALA A 248 12.41 -17.59 -19.49
CA ALA A 248 10.99 -17.42 -19.20
C ALA A 248 10.50 -18.43 -18.15
N GLN A 249 9.85 -17.94 -17.10
CA GLN A 249 9.22 -18.77 -16.08
C GLN A 249 7.81 -18.26 -15.76
N PRO A 250 6.80 -19.14 -15.66
CA PRO A 250 5.48 -18.76 -15.16
C PRO A 250 5.59 -18.41 -13.66
N PHE A 251 4.66 -17.58 -13.18
CA PHE A 251 4.70 -16.99 -11.85
C PHE A 251 4.91 -18.02 -10.74
N ASP A 252 4.23 -19.16 -10.79
CA ASP A 252 4.33 -20.21 -9.77
C ASP A 252 5.70 -20.90 -9.74
N ASN A 253 6.47 -20.83 -10.82
CA ASN A 253 7.81 -21.41 -10.93
C ASN A 253 8.94 -20.44 -10.54
N LEU A 254 8.61 -19.16 -10.30
CA LEU A 254 9.57 -18.19 -9.78
C LEU A 254 9.95 -18.51 -8.33
N SER A 255 11.16 -18.13 -7.93
CA SER A 255 11.59 -18.18 -6.53
C SER A 255 10.69 -17.31 -5.64
N ALA A 256 10.67 -17.61 -4.33
CA ALA A 256 9.89 -16.86 -3.35
C ALA A 256 10.13 -15.34 -3.41
N GLY A 257 11.39 -14.93 -3.50
CA GLY A 257 11.77 -13.52 -3.60
C GLY A 257 11.37 -12.87 -4.94
N GLN A 258 11.49 -13.59 -6.06
CA GLN A 258 11.03 -13.12 -7.37
C GLN A 258 9.52 -12.89 -7.40
N ARG A 259 8.72 -13.86 -6.92
CA ARG A 259 7.26 -13.72 -6.82
C ARG A 259 6.87 -12.54 -5.95
N MET A 260 7.54 -12.40 -4.80
CA MET A 260 7.31 -11.30 -3.85
C MET A 260 7.53 -9.94 -4.51
N MET A 261 8.67 -9.75 -5.16
CA MET A 261 9.03 -8.49 -5.81
C MET A 261 8.13 -8.17 -6.98
N LEU A 262 7.89 -9.14 -7.88
CA LEU A 262 6.98 -8.97 -9.01
C LEU A 262 5.61 -8.53 -8.51
N ALA A 263 5.04 -9.25 -7.54
CA ALA A 263 3.69 -8.98 -7.09
C ALA A 263 3.56 -7.65 -6.35
N LEU A 264 4.50 -7.31 -5.48
CA LEU A 264 4.51 -6.03 -4.75
C LEU A 264 4.56 -4.86 -5.72
N VAL A 265 5.48 -4.92 -6.70
CA VAL A 265 5.69 -3.83 -7.65
C VAL A 265 4.55 -3.75 -8.65
N ALA A 266 4.05 -4.89 -9.13
CA ALA A 266 2.88 -4.95 -10.01
C ALA A 266 1.65 -4.35 -9.32
N ASP A 267 1.38 -4.74 -8.07
CA ASP A 267 0.23 -4.23 -7.31
C ASP A 267 0.32 -2.72 -7.07
N LEU A 268 1.49 -2.19 -6.70
CA LEU A 268 1.73 -0.75 -6.55
C LEU A 268 1.56 0.01 -7.87
N ALA A 269 2.15 -0.49 -8.96
CA ALA A 269 2.06 0.16 -10.26
C ALA A 269 0.63 0.12 -10.83
N ILE A 270 -0.09 -0.99 -10.66
CA ILE A 270 -1.50 -1.12 -11.05
C ILE A 270 -2.36 -0.14 -10.24
N LYS A 271 -2.11 0.00 -8.93
CA LYS A 271 -2.78 1.02 -8.10
C LYS A 271 -2.48 2.42 -8.63
N ALA A 272 -1.23 2.78 -8.91
CA ALA A 272 -0.88 4.10 -9.44
C ALA A 272 -1.56 4.39 -10.79
N VAL A 273 -1.51 3.43 -11.73
CA VAL A 273 -2.13 3.48 -13.05
C VAL A 273 -3.65 3.63 -12.96
N THR A 274 -4.30 2.87 -12.08
CA THR A 274 -5.75 2.92 -11.90
C THR A 274 -6.17 4.21 -11.22
N GLN A 275 -5.42 4.65 -10.20
CA GLN A 275 -5.77 5.81 -9.38
C GLN A 275 -5.55 7.14 -10.11
N ASN A 276 -4.56 7.21 -10.98
CA ASN A 276 -4.16 8.44 -11.66
C ASN A 276 -4.08 8.25 -13.18
N ALA A 277 -5.05 7.50 -13.74
CA ALA A 277 -5.12 7.15 -15.17
C ALA A 277 -5.12 8.37 -16.11
N PHE A 278 -5.58 9.54 -15.65
CA PHE A 278 -5.55 10.79 -16.41
C PHE A 278 -4.13 11.28 -16.75
N LEU A 279 -3.10 10.73 -16.11
CA LEU A 279 -1.69 10.99 -16.41
C LEU A 279 -1.15 10.12 -17.55
N LEU A 280 -1.92 9.13 -18.00
CA LEU A 280 -1.52 8.26 -19.10
C LEU A 280 -1.87 8.93 -20.44
N PRO A 281 -0.97 8.86 -21.44
CA PRO A 281 -1.30 9.27 -22.79
C PRO A 281 -2.37 8.35 -23.40
N PRO A 282 -3.12 8.80 -24.43
CA PRO A 282 -4.18 8.02 -25.03
C PRO A 282 -3.68 6.79 -25.80
N ASP A 283 -2.52 6.88 -26.45
CA ASP A 283 -2.05 5.85 -27.38
C ASP A 283 -0.81 5.10 -26.88
N LYS A 284 0.30 5.81 -26.68
CA LYS A 284 1.60 5.24 -26.29
C LYS A 284 2.36 6.19 -25.37
N LEU A 285 3.23 5.63 -24.54
CA LEU A 285 4.19 6.41 -23.76
C LEU A 285 5.06 7.26 -24.70
N GLY A 286 5.31 8.49 -24.28
CA GLY A 286 6.04 9.48 -25.06
C GLY A 286 7.35 9.92 -24.39
N PRO A 287 8.05 10.91 -24.97
CA PRO A 287 9.30 11.44 -24.40
C PRO A 287 9.15 11.96 -22.95
N GLU A 288 7.97 12.46 -22.57
CA GLU A 288 7.71 12.94 -21.18
C GLU A 288 7.66 11.81 -20.13
N ASP A 289 7.51 10.57 -20.59
CA ASP A 289 7.49 9.35 -19.78
C ASP A 289 8.87 8.69 -19.67
N GLU A 290 9.92 9.31 -20.22
CA GLU A 290 11.30 8.90 -20.05
C GLU A 290 12.04 9.75 -19.01
N PRO A 291 12.99 9.18 -18.24
CA PRO A 291 13.26 7.74 -18.11
C PRO A 291 12.22 7.00 -17.25
N LEU A 292 11.28 7.73 -16.63
CA LEU A 292 10.27 7.21 -15.72
C LEU A 292 8.88 7.75 -16.10
N PRO A 293 7.86 6.87 -16.28
CA PRO A 293 6.53 7.30 -16.65
C PRO A 293 5.94 8.34 -15.70
N ARG A 294 5.25 9.35 -16.26
CA ARG A 294 4.72 10.48 -15.50
C ARG A 294 3.81 10.03 -14.37
N VAL A 295 2.99 9.01 -14.59
CA VAL A 295 2.10 8.45 -13.58
C VAL A 295 2.85 7.88 -12.37
N LEU A 296 4.00 7.21 -12.57
CA LEU A 296 4.81 6.70 -11.45
C LEU A 296 5.56 7.83 -10.75
N ARG A 297 6.04 8.81 -11.52
CA ARG A 297 6.78 9.98 -11.02
C ARG A 297 5.91 10.89 -10.14
N GLN A 298 4.64 11.10 -10.53
CA GLN A 298 3.75 12.08 -9.89
C GLN A 298 2.75 11.48 -8.91
N THR A 299 2.51 10.16 -8.92
CA THR A 299 1.55 9.54 -8.00
C THR A 299 2.07 9.64 -6.56
N PRO A 300 1.36 10.35 -5.66
CA PRO A 300 1.73 10.39 -4.26
C PRO A 300 1.29 9.10 -3.56
N GLY A 301 1.76 8.85 -2.34
CA GLY A 301 1.25 7.72 -1.58
C GLY A 301 1.91 7.52 -0.23
N VAL A 302 1.30 6.69 0.59
CA VAL A 302 1.91 6.14 1.81
C VAL A 302 1.81 4.63 1.73
N VAL A 303 2.96 3.97 1.66
CA VAL A 303 3.07 2.52 1.52
C VAL A 303 3.83 1.96 2.72
N LEU A 304 3.17 1.04 3.42
CA LEU A 304 3.67 0.38 4.61
C LEU A 304 4.10 -1.04 4.23
N ILE A 305 5.31 -1.45 4.58
CA ILE A 305 5.82 -2.79 4.26
C ILE A 305 6.47 -3.40 5.50
N ASP A 306 5.83 -4.40 6.08
CA ASP A 306 6.42 -5.19 7.16
C ASP A 306 7.39 -6.22 6.56
N GLU A 307 8.59 -6.31 7.12
CA GLU A 307 9.66 -7.21 6.71
C GLU A 307 9.92 -7.11 5.19
N LEU A 308 10.37 -5.93 4.75
CA LEU A 308 10.63 -5.62 3.34
C LEU A 308 11.58 -6.64 2.69
N ASP A 309 12.52 -7.17 3.46
CA ASP A 309 13.56 -8.09 3.05
C ASP A 309 13.19 -9.58 3.10
N VAL A 310 11.97 -9.91 3.54
CA VAL A 310 11.52 -11.30 3.64
C VAL A 310 11.58 -12.03 2.31
N HIS A 311 12.23 -13.19 2.34
CA HIS A 311 12.49 -14.08 1.21
C HIS A 311 13.32 -13.47 0.08
N LEU A 312 13.90 -12.26 0.25
CA LEU A 312 14.79 -11.67 -0.73
C LEU A 312 16.21 -12.23 -0.56
N HIS A 313 16.85 -12.54 -1.68
CA HIS A 313 18.28 -12.84 -1.69
C HIS A 313 19.08 -11.60 -1.19
N PRO A 314 20.21 -11.75 -0.45
CA PRO A 314 20.93 -10.61 0.14
C PRO A 314 21.30 -9.49 -0.85
N LYS A 315 21.66 -9.84 -2.09
CA LYS A 315 21.90 -8.86 -3.17
C LYS A 315 20.69 -7.96 -3.46
N TRP A 316 19.48 -8.51 -3.33
CA TRP A 316 18.23 -7.80 -3.59
C TRP A 316 17.82 -6.96 -2.37
N GLN A 317 18.12 -7.41 -1.15
CA GLN A 317 17.88 -6.64 0.08
C GLN A 317 18.58 -5.27 0.02
N ARG A 318 19.81 -5.20 -0.49
CA ARG A 318 20.56 -3.94 -0.65
C ARG A 318 19.98 -3.00 -1.72
N ARG A 319 19.23 -3.54 -2.68
CA ARG A 319 18.73 -2.80 -3.84
C ARG A 319 17.27 -2.37 -3.71
N VAL A 320 16.45 -3.16 -3.02
CA VAL A 320 14.99 -2.99 -3.00
C VAL A 320 14.56 -1.59 -2.56
N ALA A 321 15.19 -1.02 -1.54
CA ALA A 321 14.88 0.33 -1.08
C ALA A 321 15.18 1.38 -2.16
N THR A 322 16.32 1.28 -2.82
CA THR A 322 16.73 2.21 -3.89
C THR A 322 15.86 2.05 -5.13
N ASP A 323 15.54 0.82 -5.52
CA ASP A 323 14.72 0.53 -6.68
C ASP A 323 13.26 1.00 -6.47
N LEU A 324 12.70 0.83 -5.27
CA LEU A 324 11.38 1.38 -4.91
C LEU A 324 11.36 2.92 -4.93
N LYS A 325 12.36 3.57 -4.32
CA LYS A 325 12.47 5.04 -4.31
C LYS A 325 12.61 5.62 -5.73
N ARG A 326 13.40 4.96 -6.59
CA ARG A 326 13.61 5.39 -7.99
C ARG A 326 12.33 5.21 -8.81
N THR A 327 11.64 4.09 -8.64
CA THR A 327 10.44 3.75 -9.42
C THR A 327 9.21 4.52 -8.96
N PHE A 328 9.08 4.83 -7.66
CA PHE A 328 7.93 5.53 -7.09
C PHE A 328 8.34 6.74 -6.23
N PRO A 329 8.95 7.78 -6.82
CA PRO A 329 9.55 8.88 -6.07
C PRO A 329 8.53 9.73 -5.29
N GLY A 330 7.27 9.76 -5.73
CA GLY A 330 6.17 10.45 -5.04
C GLY A 330 5.57 9.67 -3.87
N ILE A 331 5.90 8.38 -3.73
CA ILE A 331 5.39 7.54 -2.64
C ILE A 331 6.32 7.59 -1.44
N GLN A 332 5.75 7.85 -0.27
CA GLN A 332 6.43 7.70 1.02
C GLN A 332 6.34 6.23 1.45
N PHE A 333 7.50 5.60 1.61
CA PHE A 333 7.60 4.24 2.14
C PHE A 333 7.96 4.25 3.63
N VAL A 334 7.23 3.48 4.43
CA VAL A 334 7.63 3.14 5.79
C VAL A 334 7.72 1.63 5.89
N CYS A 335 8.95 1.13 6.04
CA CYS A 335 9.25 -0.28 5.99
C CYS A 335 9.85 -0.75 7.31
N THR A 336 9.72 -2.04 7.59
CA THR A 336 10.44 -2.69 8.68
C THR A 336 11.38 -3.75 8.11
N SER A 337 12.44 -4.06 8.85
CA SER A 337 13.35 -5.15 8.53
C SER A 337 14.00 -5.69 9.80
N HIS A 338 14.43 -6.95 9.73
CA HIS A 338 15.34 -7.54 10.73
C HIS A 338 16.81 -7.32 10.36
N SER A 339 17.10 -6.89 9.14
CA SER A 339 18.44 -6.77 8.60
C SER A 339 18.79 -5.31 8.28
N PRO A 340 19.87 -4.76 8.87
CA PRO A 340 20.34 -3.43 8.48
C PRO A 340 20.88 -3.39 7.04
N GLN A 341 21.12 -4.55 6.41
CA GLN A 341 21.65 -4.63 5.03
C GLN A 341 20.72 -4.02 3.98
N VAL A 342 19.46 -3.71 4.33
CA VAL A 342 18.51 -3.04 3.44
C VAL A 342 18.88 -1.59 3.15
N ILE A 343 19.70 -0.96 4.00
CA ILE A 343 20.09 0.46 3.84
C ILE A 343 21.28 0.63 2.86
N GLY A 344 21.98 -0.45 2.51
CA GLY A 344 23.12 -0.40 1.59
C GLY A 344 24.42 -0.05 2.29
#